data_AF-A0A839RL62-F1
#
_entry.id   AF-A0A839RL62-F1
#
_cell.length_a   1.000
_cell.length_b   1.000
_cell.length_c   1.000
_cell.angle_alpha   90.00
_cell.angle_beta   90.00
_cell.angle_gamma   90.00
#
_symmetry.space_group_name_H-M   'P 1'
#
loop_
_entity.id
_entity.type
_entity.pdbx_description
1 polymer ?
#
loop_
_entity_poly.entity_id
_entity_poly.type
_entity_poly.pdbx_seq_one_letter_code
_entity_poly.pdbx_strand_id
1 'polypeptide(L)'
;MIWDDPIRLLNSWVLNIGDYVSRFPGMTLNTFAYEQPTEWLGDWTLFFWAWWIAWAPFVGLFLARISRGRTIRQFVAATLIIPFLFTLTFLSIFGNTALGLIRDGNAEFGETAMNAPEEGFYTLLAQYPGVTFSAGLATFVGLLFYVTSADSGALVMGNFTSRLASPTTDASRWVRIFWAAATGLLTMAMLLVGGLGALTSATIIMGLPFSFVMFLVMWGLYKALRVERLREDAARTSMPASLSERTGGEPLGPGRTWRQRIARAMTYPGRRAVDRFIEESARPAFADVAEEIRTQGGDATVLEEPVEPFDVPHLELRVSMGQEEDFAYCIWPEEHPTPSIAPLAVGAVGATETTYYRFGVYLNEGSQGYDVMGYSKAQLIGDILDQYERHLEFLRLHRESANASVLPEHGLPASDARPDDQPI
;
A
#
# COMPACT_ATOMS: atom_id res chain seq x y z
N MET A 1 21.32 20.39 23.75
CA MET A 1 21.11 19.08 24.43
C MET A 1 22.18 18.80 25.47
N ILE A 2 23.45 18.60 25.12
CA ILE A 2 24.50 18.27 26.10
C ILE A 2 24.87 19.45 27.02
N TRP A 3 24.85 20.68 26.49
CA TRP A 3 25.20 21.90 27.23
C TRP A 3 24.00 22.65 27.83
N ASP A 4 22.80 22.09 27.68
CA ASP A 4 21.58 22.56 28.36
C ASP A 4 21.21 21.49 29.40
N ASP A 5 20.00 21.49 29.95
CA ASP A 5 19.46 20.40 30.77
C ASP A 5 18.90 19.26 29.88
N PRO A 6 19.60 18.11 29.74
CA PRO A 6 19.17 17.03 28.88
C PRO A 6 17.87 16.38 29.38
N ILE A 7 17.64 16.36 30.70
CA ILE A 7 16.45 15.76 31.31
C ILE A 7 15.25 16.64 31.01
N ARG A 8 15.39 17.96 31.17
CA ARG A 8 14.34 18.92 30.79
C ARG A 8 13.97 18.78 29.32
N LEU A 9 14.96 18.73 28.42
CA LEU A 9 14.69 18.60 26.98
C LEU A 9 14.03 17.27 26.61
N LEU A 10 14.41 16.16 27.23
CA LEU A 10 13.76 14.86 27.02
C LEU A 10 12.32 14.85 27.55
N ASN A 11 12.09 15.42 28.74
CA ASN A 11 10.74 15.57 29.29
C ASN A 11 9.87 16.46 28.38
N SER A 12 10.41 17.57 27.88
CA SER A 12 9.73 18.44 26.92
C SER A 12 9.45 17.76 25.59
N TRP A 13 10.34 16.87 25.13
CA TRP A 13 10.12 16.08 23.91
C TRP A 13 8.92 15.14 24.06
N VAL A 14 8.82 14.42 25.19
CA VAL A 14 7.65 13.58 25.50
C VAL A 14 6.38 14.41 25.62
N LEU A 15 6.46 15.56 26.29
CA LEU A 15 5.33 16.50 26.42
C LEU A 15 4.84 16.99 25.05
N ASN A 16 5.75 17.39 24.17
CA ASN A 16 5.42 17.88 22.82
C ASN A 16 4.72 16.81 21.98
N ILE A 17 5.09 15.53 22.12
CA ILE A 17 4.37 14.41 21.47
C ILE A 17 2.94 14.33 22.00
N GLY A 18 2.76 14.34 23.33
CA GLY A 18 1.44 14.30 23.96
C GLY A 18 0.56 15.49 23.56
N ASP A 19 1.13 16.69 23.53
CA ASP A 19 0.45 17.91 23.11
C ASP A 19 0.05 17.88 21.64
N TYR A 20 0.94 17.40 20.76
CA TYR A 20 0.61 17.26 19.33
C TYR A 20 -0.55 16.28 19.13
N VAL A 21 -0.47 15.08 19.71
CA VAL A 21 -1.49 14.04 19.55
C VAL A 21 -2.84 14.49 20.12
N SER A 22 -2.85 15.10 21.30
CA SER A 22 -4.09 15.54 21.94
C SER A 22 -4.77 16.71 21.23
N ARG A 23 -4.00 17.65 20.66
CA ARG A 23 -4.54 18.85 20.01
C ARG A 23 -4.77 18.70 18.52
N PHE A 24 -4.19 17.70 17.86
CA PHE A 24 -4.24 17.53 16.41
C PHE A 24 -5.66 17.61 15.80
N PRO A 25 -6.68 16.90 16.33
CA PRO A 25 -8.04 16.98 15.79
C PRO A 25 -8.63 18.39 15.89
N GLY A 26 -8.41 19.05 17.04
CA GLY A 26 -8.89 20.41 17.28
C GLY A 26 -8.23 21.44 16.36
N MET A 27 -6.90 21.36 16.18
CA MET A 27 -6.18 22.26 15.28
C MET A 27 -6.58 22.06 13.81
N THR A 28 -6.81 20.82 13.39
CA THR A 28 -7.16 20.51 11.99
C THR A 28 -8.55 21.02 11.61
N LEU A 29 -9.49 21.04 12.57
CA LEU A 29 -10.88 21.47 12.36
C LEU A 29 -11.13 22.94 12.72
N ASN A 30 -10.15 23.64 13.31
CA ASN A 30 -10.34 25.02 13.74
C ASN A 30 -10.23 25.99 12.56
N THR A 31 -11.39 26.47 12.09
CA THR A 31 -11.50 27.48 11.04
C THR A 31 -11.63 28.91 11.58
N PHE A 32 -11.56 29.09 12.90
CA PHE A 32 -11.70 30.39 13.56
C PHE A 32 -13.00 31.13 13.20
N ALA A 33 -14.15 30.43 13.23
CA ALA A 33 -15.42 30.95 12.69
C ALA A 33 -15.92 32.27 13.31
N TYR A 34 -15.56 32.58 14.55
CA TYR A 34 -16.06 33.75 15.28
C TYR A 34 -15.01 34.89 15.38
N GLU A 35 -13.74 34.54 15.58
CA GLU A 35 -12.63 35.49 15.70
C GLU A 35 -11.48 35.00 14.83
N GLN A 36 -11.33 35.59 13.64
CA GLN A 36 -10.33 35.18 12.66
C GLN A 36 -9.03 35.97 12.82
N PRO A 37 -7.94 35.37 13.31
CA PRO A 37 -6.64 36.02 13.33
C PRO A 37 -6.01 35.93 11.93
N THR A 38 -6.52 36.72 10.99
CA THR A 38 -6.19 36.62 9.55
C THR A 38 -4.71 36.79 9.26
N GLU A 39 -4.03 37.72 9.93
CA GLU A 39 -2.60 37.95 9.80
C GLU A 39 -1.80 36.73 10.27
N TRP A 40 -2.06 36.25 11.48
CA TRP A 40 -1.41 35.04 12.01
C TRP A 40 -1.70 33.79 11.16
N LEU A 41 -2.94 33.62 10.69
CA LEU A 41 -3.29 32.51 9.78
C LEU A 41 -2.54 32.61 8.46
N GLY A 42 -2.39 33.82 7.91
CA GLY A 42 -1.60 34.11 6.73
C GLY A 42 -0.14 33.73 6.92
N ASP A 43 0.50 34.23 7.98
CA ASP A 43 1.94 34.07 8.23
C ASP A 43 2.34 32.65 8.61
N TRP A 44 1.43 31.87 9.20
CA TRP A 44 1.70 30.52 9.67
C TRP A 44 0.93 29.48 8.86
N THR A 45 -0.32 29.22 9.23
CA THR A 45 -1.05 28.04 8.78
C THR A 45 -1.22 28.03 7.26
N LEU A 46 -1.77 29.09 6.68
CA LEU A 46 -2.04 29.19 5.26
C LEU A 46 -0.74 29.26 4.43
N PHE A 47 0.26 29.98 4.92
CA PHE A 47 1.58 29.99 4.29
C PHE A 47 2.19 28.60 4.22
N PHE A 48 2.26 27.85 5.33
CA PHE A 48 2.83 26.51 5.32
C PHE A 48 2.01 25.54 4.46
N TRP A 49 0.67 25.59 4.49
CA TRP A 49 -0.15 24.80 3.56
C TRP A 49 0.18 25.10 2.10
N ALA A 50 0.21 26.37 1.72
CA ALA A 50 0.51 26.79 0.35
C ALA A 50 1.93 26.41 -0.06
N TRP A 51 2.91 26.57 0.84
CA TRP A 51 4.30 26.16 0.63
C TRP A 51 4.38 24.65 0.39
N TRP A 52 3.83 23.81 1.27
CA TRP A 52 3.88 22.36 1.11
C TRP A 52 3.21 21.89 -0.16
N ILE A 53 2.08 22.50 -0.53
CA ILE A 53 1.38 22.24 -1.79
C ILE A 53 2.27 22.57 -3.00
N ALA A 54 2.93 23.75 -3.00
CA ALA A 54 3.83 24.15 -4.07
C ALA A 54 5.07 23.24 -4.19
N TRP A 55 5.54 22.66 -3.09
CA TRP A 55 6.68 21.74 -3.06
C TRP A 55 6.32 20.27 -3.32
N ALA A 56 5.04 19.90 -3.26
CA ALA A 56 4.59 18.53 -3.41
C ALA A 56 5.06 17.84 -4.71
N PRO A 57 5.07 18.49 -5.90
CA PRO A 57 5.55 17.85 -7.13
C PRO A 57 7.05 17.55 -7.10
N PHE A 58 7.80 18.48 -6.51
CA PHE A 58 9.25 18.37 -6.36
C PHE A 58 9.62 17.21 -5.42
N VAL A 59 9.05 17.20 -4.22
CA VAL A 59 9.27 16.16 -3.21
C VAL A 59 8.74 14.81 -3.70
N GLY A 60 7.57 14.81 -4.35
CA GLY A 60 6.93 13.60 -4.86
C GLY A 60 7.79 12.86 -5.90
N LEU A 61 8.43 13.58 -6.82
CA LEU A 61 9.31 12.94 -7.82
C LEU A 61 10.56 12.34 -7.17
N PHE A 62 11.17 13.06 -6.22
CA PHE A 62 12.32 12.57 -5.48
C PHE A 62 11.98 11.28 -4.70
N LEU A 63 10.90 11.33 -3.92
CA LEU A 63 10.40 10.20 -3.14
C LEU A 63 10.06 9.00 -4.03
N ALA A 64 9.43 9.23 -5.18
CA ALA A 64 9.11 8.17 -6.13
C ALA A 64 10.38 7.48 -6.67
N ARG A 65 11.44 8.23 -6.96
CA ARG A 65 12.71 7.68 -7.50
C ARG A 65 13.43 6.79 -6.48
N ILE A 66 13.53 7.21 -5.24
CA ILE A 66 14.23 6.45 -4.19
C ILE A 66 13.40 5.29 -3.61
N SER A 67 12.10 5.25 -3.93
CA SER A 67 11.16 4.25 -3.38
C SER A 67 10.84 3.10 -4.36
N ARG A 68 11.62 2.95 -5.44
CA ARG A 68 11.44 1.85 -6.40
C ARG A 68 11.56 0.49 -5.70
N GLY A 69 10.56 -0.37 -5.89
CA GLY A 69 10.51 -1.72 -5.31
C GLY A 69 9.92 -1.78 -3.88
N ARG A 70 9.46 -0.65 -3.32
CA ARG A 70 8.74 -0.63 -2.04
C ARG A 70 7.25 -0.84 -2.24
N THR A 71 6.60 -1.48 -1.28
CA THR A 71 5.12 -1.52 -1.24
C THR A 71 4.56 -0.13 -0.96
N ILE A 72 3.34 0.15 -1.41
CA ILE A 72 2.65 1.43 -1.14
C ILE A 72 2.55 1.68 0.38
N ARG A 73 2.27 0.63 1.16
CA ARG A 73 2.20 0.73 2.63
C ARG A 73 3.52 1.17 3.25
N GLN A 74 4.63 0.55 2.86
CA GLN A 74 5.96 0.94 3.34
C GLN A 74 6.32 2.37 2.94
N PHE A 75 6.01 2.73 1.69
CA PHE A 75 6.23 4.08 1.16
C PHE A 75 5.50 5.14 1.98
N VAL A 76 4.19 4.96 2.20
CA VAL A 76 3.37 5.92 2.95
C VAL A 76 3.82 6.01 4.40
N ALA A 77 4.04 4.88 5.08
CA ALA A 77 4.49 4.87 6.47
C ALA A 77 5.84 5.57 6.65
N ALA A 78 6.83 5.25 5.82
CA ALA A 78 8.15 5.86 5.89
C ALA A 78 8.12 7.37 5.60
N THR A 79 7.36 7.77 4.57
CA THR A 79 7.24 9.19 4.15
C THR A 79 6.54 10.05 5.20
N LEU A 80 5.60 9.49 5.96
CA LEU A 80 4.90 10.23 7.02
C LEU A 80 5.69 10.23 8.34
N ILE A 81 6.23 9.07 8.75
CA ILE A 81 6.79 8.91 10.11
C ILE A 81 8.19 9.51 10.20
N ILE A 82 9.08 9.24 9.24
CA ILE A 82 10.50 9.61 9.36
C ILE A 82 10.68 11.14 9.41
N PRO A 83 10.11 11.93 8.46
CA PRO A 83 10.23 13.38 8.50
C PRO A 83 9.51 13.99 9.69
N PHE A 84 8.35 13.44 10.08
CA PHE A 84 7.62 13.89 11.26
C PHE A 84 8.45 13.77 12.54
N LEU A 85 9.08 12.61 12.78
CA LEU A 85 9.93 12.40 13.96
C LEU A 85 11.15 13.33 13.96
N PHE A 86 11.74 13.56 12.79
CA PHE A 86 12.83 14.52 12.64
C PHE A 86 12.37 15.94 13.01
N THR A 87 11.29 16.43 12.41
CA THR A 87 10.74 17.77 12.68
C THR A 87 10.34 17.92 14.14
N LEU A 88 9.67 16.92 14.70
CA LEU A 88 9.27 16.90 16.10
C LEU A 88 10.50 17.00 17.01
N THR A 89 11.55 16.23 16.72
CA THR A 89 12.78 16.24 17.51
C THR A 89 13.53 17.56 17.39
N PHE A 90 13.68 18.08 16.16
CA PHE A 90 14.35 19.34 15.89
C PHE A 90 13.65 20.50 16.61
N LEU A 91 12.34 20.65 16.42
CA LEU A 91 11.55 21.71 17.06
C LEU A 91 11.50 21.53 18.58
N SER A 92 11.43 20.30 19.08
CA SER A 92 11.44 20.06 20.53
C SER A 92 12.77 20.43 21.17
N ILE A 93 13.90 20.14 20.52
CA ILE A 93 15.21 20.50 21.07
C ILE A 93 15.39 22.01 20.98
N PHE A 94 15.41 22.59 19.79
CA PHE A 94 15.75 24.00 19.62
C PHE A 94 14.66 24.94 20.14
N GLY A 95 13.38 24.60 19.95
CA GLY A 95 12.25 25.40 20.43
C GLY A 95 12.17 25.45 21.95
N ASN A 96 12.28 24.31 22.67
CA ASN A 96 12.28 24.33 24.14
C ASN A 96 13.56 24.92 24.73
N THR A 97 14.68 24.87 24.00
CA THR A 97 15.91 25.57 24.38
C THR A 97 15.67 27.09 24.35
N ALA A 98 15.16 27.61 23.22
CA ALA A 98 14.83 29.03 23.06
C ALA A 98 13.78 29.51 24.08
N LEU A 99 12.71 28.74 24.27
CA LEU A 99 11.69 29.05 25.28
C LEU A 99 12.26 29.01 26.71
N GLY A 100 13.21 28.11 26.99
CA GLY A 100 13.90 28.05 28.27
C GLY A 100 14.63 29.36 28.57
N LEU A 101 15.46 29.82 27.64
CA LEU A 101 16.22 31.07 27.78
C LEU A 101 15.32 32.29 28.05
N ILE A 102 14.20 32.40 27.33
CA ILE A 102 13.25 33.49 27.52
C ILE A 102 12.61 33.39 28.92
N ARG A 103 12.21 32.19 29.35
CA ARG A 103 11.61 31.95 30.67
C ARG A 103 12.59 32.18 31.82
N ASP A 104 13.88 31.95 31.59
CA ASP A 104 14.96 32.16 32.56
C ASP A 104 15.38 33.65 32.64
N GLY A 105 14.71 34.53 31.89
CA GLY A 105 14.84 35.99 32.00
C GLY A 105 15.64 36.66 30.88
N ASN A 106 16.06 35.93 29.84
CA ASN A 106 16.74 36.51 28.69
C ASN A 106 15.74 37.16 27.72
N ALA A 107 15.19 38.30 28.15
CA ALA A 107 14.21 39.08 27.37
C ALA A 107 14.82 39.65 26.08
N GLU A 108 16.10 40.03 26.10
CA GLU A 108 16.82 40.55 24.93
C GLU A 108 16.85 39.52 23.80
N PHE A 109 17.18 38.26 24.09
CA PHE A 109 17.09 37.17 23.11
C PHE A 109 15.66 37.02 22.56
N GLY A 110 14.64 37.13 23.42
CA GLY A 110 13.24 37.08 23.01
C GLY A 110 12.88 38.20 22.03
N GLU A 111 13.31 39.43 22.29
CA GLU A 111 13.10 40.57 21.38
C GLU A 111 13.82 40.38 20.05
N THR A 112 15.07 39.91 20.06
CA THR A 112 15.80 39.62 18.81
C THR A 112 15.13 38.49 18.03
N ALA A 113 14.73 37.41 18.69
CA ALA A 113 14.08 36.27 18.03
C ALA A 113 12.72 36.64 17.40
N MET A 114 12.00 37.61 17.98
CA MET A 114 10.73 38.10 17.44
C MET A 114 10.93 39.11 16.30
N ASN A 115 11.87 40.05 16.44
CA ASN A 115 12.02 41.17 15.50
C ASN A 115 13.02 40.89 14.36
N ALA A 116 13.94 39.94 14.54
CA ALA A 116 14.91 39.49 13.55
C ALA A 116 15.00 37.95 13.52
N PRO A 117 13.96 37.25 13.02
CA PRO A 117 13.91 35.78 13.02
C PRO A 117 15.10 35.11 12.34
N GLU A 118 15.67 35.74 11.31
CA GLU A 118 16.86 35.29 10.59
C GLU A 118 18.13 35.25 11.47
N GLU A 119 18.20 36.11 12.50
CA GLU A 119 19.30 36.13 13.47
C GLU A 119 19.03 35.17 14.64
N GLY A 120 17.76 34.91 14.95
CA GLY A 120 17.32 34.15 16.13
C GLY A 120 18.01 32.81 16.34
N PHE A 121 18.30 32.07 15.26
CA PHE A 121 19.01 30.80 15.36
C PHE A 121 20.49 30.98 15.75
N TYR A 122 21.15 32.00 15.21
CA TYR A 122 22.56 32.27 15.51
C TYR A 122 22.73 32.90 16.90
N THR A 123 21.82 33.76 17.32
CA THR A 123 21.81 34.32 18.68
C THR A 123 21.51 33.26 19.73
N LEU A 124 20.69 32.25 19.40
CA LEU A 124 20.51 31.05 20.23
C LEU A 124 21.82 30.27 20.38
N LEU A 125 22.53 30.01 19.26
CA LEU A 125 23.82 29.33 19.31
C LEU A 125 24.88 30.11 20.10
N ALA A 126 24.81 31.44 20.10
CA ALA A 126 25.71 32.31 20.86
C ALA A 126 25.54 32.20 22.38
N GLN A 127 24.42 31.65 22.86
CA GLN A 127 24.21 31.37 24.29
C GLN A 127 25.02 30.16 24.80
N TYR A 128 25.62 29.40 23.89
CA TYR A 128 26.33 28.16 24.21
C TYR A 128 27.82 28.25 23.84
N PRO A 129 28.70 27.51 24.56
CA PRO A 129 30.12 27.53 24.26
C PRO A 129 30.42 27.03 22.84
N GLY A 130 31.51 27.50 22.23
CA GLY A 130 31.92 27.04 20.90
C GLY A 130 31.08 27.58 19.73
N VAL A 131 30.43 28.74 19.91
CA VAL A 131 29.58 29.41 18.88
C VAL A 131 30.26 29.51 17.51
N THR A 132 31.55 29.84 17.43
CA THR A 132 32.25 29.97 16.13
C THR A 132 32.19 28.66 15.34
N PHE A 133 32.35 27.53 16.02
CA PHE A 133 32.25 26.22 15.38
C PHE A 133 30.80 25.86 15.05
N SER A 134 29.85 26.02 15.99
CA SER A 134 28.46 25.64 15.77
C SER A 134 27.76 26.53 14.73
N ALA A 135 27.99 27.84 14.75
CA ALA A 135 27.50 28.78 13.75
C ALA A 135 28.13 28.51 12.37
N GLY A 136 29.45 28.29 12.30
CA GLY A 136 30.12 27.93 11.05
C GLY A 136 29.57 26.63 10.44
N LEU A 137 29.34 25.62 11.29
CA LEU A 137 28.70 24.36 10.88
C LEU A 137 27.26 24.57 10.41
N ALA A 138 26.46 25.35 11.14
CA ALA A 138 25.10 25.68 10.77
C ALA A 138 25.03 26.41 9.42
N THR A 139 25.89 27.39 9.19
CA THR A 139 25.99 28.09 7.90
C THR A 139 26.39 27.13 6.78
N PHE A 140 27.38 26.25 7.02
CA PHE A 140 27.78 25.25 6.02
C PHE A 140 26.65 24.27 5.67
N VAL A 141 25.96 23.75 6.69
CA VAL A 141 24.80 22.84 6.50
C VAL A 141 23.65 23.55 5.81
N GLY A 142 23.35 24.79 6.19
CA GLY A 142 22.32 25.62 5.53
C GLY A 142 22.64 25.88 4.07
N LEU A 143 23.91 26.21 3.75
CA LEU A 143 24.37 26.38 2.38
C LEU A 143 24.25 25.07 1.59
N LEU A 144 24.64 23.94 2.19
CA LEU A 144 24.51 22.62 1.57
C LEU A 144 23.04 22.33 1.25
N PHE A 145 22.12 22.50 2.22
CA PHE A 145 20.69 22.30 1.99
C PHE A 145 20.14 23.21 0.91
N TYR A 146 20.54 24.48 0.89
CA TYR A 146 20.13 25.42 -0.15
C TYR A 146 20.60 24.96 -1.53
N VAL A 147 21.89 24.66 -1.68
CA VAL A 147 22.48 24.23 -2.97
C VAL A 147 21.85 22.93 -3.45
N THR A 148 21.73 21.91 -2.59
CA THR A 148 21.13 20.62 -2.98
C THR A 148 19.65 20.74 -3.33
N SER A 149 18.91 21.60 -2.63
CA SER A 149 17.49 21.84 -2.90
C SER A 149 17.30 22.61 -4.19
N ALA A 150 18.09 23.66 -4.43
CA ALA A 150 18.06 24.44 -5.67
C ALA A 150 18.43 23.59 -6.89
N ASP A 151 19.48 22.77 -6.78
CA ASP A 151 19.94 21.86 -7.83
C ASP A 151 18.87 20.81 -8.19
N SER A 152 18.20 20.27 -7.18
CA SER A 152 17.11 19.32 -7.36
C SER A 152 15.85 20.01 -7.91
N GLY A 153 15.51 21.20 -7.44
CA GLY A 153 14.37 21.98 -7.93
C GLY A 153 14.51 22.33 -9.42
N ALA A 154 15.70 22.79 -9.81
CA ALA A 154 16.06 23.04 -11.20
C ALA A 154 15.92 21.78 -12.09
N LEU A 155 16.29 20.61 -11.56
CA LEU A 155 16.13 19.35 -12.26
C LEU A 155 14.65 19.01 -12.50
N VAL A 156 13.80 19.16 -11.48
CA VAL A 156 12.37 18.86 -11.60
C VAL A 156 11.68 19.82 -12.57
N MET A 157 11.94 21.11 -12.48
CA MET A 157 11.41 22.08 -13.45
C MET A 157 11.87 21.74 -14.87
N GLY A 158 13.14 21.37 -15.05
CA GLY A 158 13.65 20.94 -16.34
C GLY A 158 12.94 19.70 -16.87
N ASN A 159 12.63 18.73 -16.01
CA ASN A 159 11.86 17.54 -16.39
C ASN A 159 10.43 17.90 -16.80
N PHE A 160 9.77 18.81 -16.09
CA PHE A 160 8.41 19.25 -16.44
C PHE A 160 8.33 20.07 -17.72
N THR A 161 9.41 20.76 -18.11
CA THR A 161 9.46 21.56 -19.33
C THR A 161 10.15 20.87 -20.51
N SER A 162 10.43 19.57 -20.40
CA SER A 162 11.12 18.79 -21.43
C SER A 162 10.32 17.54 -21.83
N ARG A 163 10.47 17.10 -23.09
CA ARG A 163 10.02 15.76 -23.48
C ARG A 163 11.11 14.76 -23.12
N LEU A 164 10.82 13.92 -22.13
CA LEU A 164 11.74 12.88 -21.66
C LEU A 164 11.55 11.60 -22.47
N ALA A 165 12.63 10.90 -22.79
CA ALA A 165 12.59 9.61 -23.48
C ALA A 165 12.05 8.48 -22.58
N SER A 166 12.31 8.60 -21.28
CA SER A 166 11.87 7.66 -20.24
C SER A 166 11.56 8.42 -18.94
N PRO A 167 10.67 7.91 -18.07
CA PRO A 167 10.45 8.44 -16.72
C PRO A 167 11.72 8.51 -15.86
N THR A 168 12.76 7.73 -16.21
CA THR A 168 14.04 7.67 -15.49
C THR A 168 15.12 8.57 -16.09
N THR A 169 14.90 9.14 -17.27
CA THR A 169 15.86 10.08 -17.86
C THR A 169 15.69 11.46 -17.24
N ASP A 170 16.76 12.24 -17.26
CA ASP A 170 16.75 13.62 -16.79
C ASP A 170 16.77 14.60 -17.96
N ALA A 171 16.26 15.80 -17.74
CA ALA A 171 16.30 16.90 -18.68
C ALA A 171 17.75 17.30 -19.02
N SER A 172 17.90 18.00 -20.15
CA SER A 172 19.21 18.47 -20.58
C SER A 172 19.83 19.43 -19.57
N ARG A 173 21.17 19.37 -19.43
CA ARG A 173 21.92 20.18 -18.47
C ARG A 173 21.67 21.69 -18.65
N TRP A 174 21.46 22.14 -19.89
CA TRP A 174 21.19 23.55 -20.19
C TRP A 174 19.82 24.02 -19.67
N VAL A 175 18.79 23.19 -19.77
CA VAL A 175 17.46 23.52 -19.23
C VAL A 175 17.52 23.62 -17.70
N ARG A 176 18.31 22.75 -17.05
CA ARG A 176 18.57 22.82 -15.62
C ARG A 176 19.26 24.12 -15.22
N ILE A 177 20.34 24.50 -15.93
CA ILE A 177 21.06 25.76 -15.67
C ILE A 177 20.12 26.96 -15.85
N PHE A 178 19.28 26.95 -16.89
CA PHE A 178 18.29 27.99 -17.11
C PHE A 178 17.33 28.13 -15.91
N TRP A 179 16.75 27.04 -15.43
CA TRP A 179 15.82 27.07 -14.29
C TRP A 179 16.49 27.46 -12.98
N ALA A 180 17.74 27.03 -12.75
CA ALA A 180 18.52 27.47 -11.58
C ALA A 180 18.79 28.99 -11.62
N ALA A 181 19.17 29.53 -12.78
CA ALA A 181 19.40 30.97 -12.95
C ALA A 181 18.09 31.77 -12.84
N ALA A 182 17.00 31.30 -13.44
CA ALA A 182 15.70 31.96 -13.42
C ALA A 182 15.12 32.03 -12.00
N THR A 183 15.21 30.93 -11.22
CA THR A 183 14.76 30.92 -9.82
C THR A 183 15.64 31.79 -8.92
N GLY A 184 16.95 31.80 -9.13
CA GLY A 184 17.86 32.72 -8.42
C GLY A 184 17.54 34.19 -8.71
N LEU A 185 17.34 34.54 -9.98
CA LEU A 185 16.97 35.89 -10.40
C LEU A 185 15.62 36.32 -9.83
N LEU A 186 14.62 35.42 -9.87
CA LEU A 186 13.30 35.66 -9.28
C LEU A 186 13.41 35.89 -7.78
N THR A 187 14.17 35.06 -7.07
CA THR A 187 14.40 35.20 -5.63
C THR A 187 15.03 36.56 -5.31
N MET A 188 16.07 36.94 -6.05
CA MET A 188 16.72 38.25 -5.88
C MET A 188 15.75 39.41 -6.15
N ALA A 189 14.95 39.33 -7.21
CA ALA A 189 13.95 40.35 -7.53
C ALA A 189 12.89 40.48 -6.43
N MET A 190 12.38 39.36 -5.90
CA MET A 190 11.38 39.37 -4.83
C MET A 190 11.94 39.92 -3.51
N LEU A 191 13.18 39.56 -3.17
CA LEU A 191 13.87 40.10 -1.99
C LEU A 191 14.05 41.63 -2.09
N LEU A 192 14.32 42.15 -3.29
CA LEU A 192 14.47 43.60 -3.52
C LEU A 192 13.14 44.38 -3.46
N VAL A 193 12.03 43.79 -3.91
CA VAL A 193 10.73 44.47 -3.98
C VAL A 193 10.05 44.54 -2.62
N GLY A 194 9.99 43.43 -1.89
CA GLY A 194 9.20 43.36 -0.66
C GLY A 194 9.65 42.27 0.32
N GLY A 195 10.86 41.74 0.15
CA GLY A 195 11.45 40.79 1.09
C GLY A 195 10.61 39.53 1.31
N LEU A 196 10.60 39.06 2.56
CA LEU A 196 9.86 37.87 2.98
C LEU A 196 8.34 38.03 2.84
N GLY A 197 7.78 39.21 3.13
CA GLY A 197 6.34 39.43 3.03
C GLY A 197 5.80 39.26 1.60
N ALA A 198 6.55 39.73 0.61
CA ALA A 198 6.21 39.52 -0.80
C ALA A 198 6.29 38.03 -1.20
N LEU A 199 7.29 37.30 -0.70
CA LEU A 199 7.46 35.86 -0.92
C LEU A 199 6.31 35.04 -0.30
N THR A 200 5.93 35.35 0.94
CA THR A 200 4.81 34.70 1.63
C THR A 200 3.50 34.91 0.87
N SER A 201 3.21 36.16 0.50
CA SER A 201 1.98 36.50 -0.23
C SER A 201 1.90 35.81 -1.59
N ALA A 202 2.98 35.83 -2.37
CA ALA A 202 3.03 35.17 -3.66
C ALA A 202 2.85 33.64 -3.53
N THR A 203 3.43 33.03 -2.49
CA THR A 203 3.29 31.60 -2.22
C THR A 203 1.85 31.23 -1.94
N ILE A 204 1.14 32.00 -1.11
CA ILE A 204 -0.28 31.76 -0.81
C ILE A 204 -1.14 31.89 -2.08
N ILE A 205 -0.93 32.95 -2.86
CA ILE A 205 -1.66 33.19 -4.11
C ILE A 205 -1.46 32.05 -5.11
N MET A 206 -0.23 31.54 -5.25
CA MET A 206 0.08 30.43 -6.16
C MET A 206 -0.31 29.05 -5.60
N GLY A 207 -0.33 28.88 -4.29
CA GLY A 207 -0.74 27.64 -3.63
C GLY A 207 -2.22 27.30 -3.86
N LEU A 208 -3.09 28.33 -3.89
CA LEU A 208 -4.53 28.14 -4.11
C LEU A 208 -4.87 27.43 -5.44
N PRO A 209 -4.45 27.91 -6.64
CA PRO A 209 -4.73 27.19 -7.89
C PRO A 209 -4.09 25.80 -7.91
N PHE A 210 -2.90 25.65 -7.31
CA PHE A 210 -2.22 24.35 -7.25
C PHE A 210 -2.92 23.35 -6.33
N SER A 211 -3.66 23.81 -5.32
CA SER A 211 -4.49 22.93 -4.48
C SER A 211 -5.55 22.17 -5.27
N PHE A 212 -6.17 22.79 -6.29
CA PHE A 212 -7.09 22.11 -7.20
C PHE A 212 -6.39 21.03 -8.02
N VAL A 213 -5.17 21.30 -8.48
CA VAL A 213 -4.34 20.30 -9.18
C VAL A 213 -4.07 19.11 -8.27
N MET A 214 -3.78 19.33 -6.98
CA MET A 214 -3.58 18.25 -6.01
C MET A 214 -4.81 17.34 -5.88
N PHE A 215 -6.02 17.88 -5.84
CA PHE A 215 -7.25 17.07 -5.84
C PHE A 215 -7.39 16.22 -7.11
N LEU A 216 -7.05 16.77 -8.28
CA LEU A 216 -7.04 16.02 -9.55
C LEU A 216 -6.01 14.88 -9.54
N VAL A 217 -4.83 15.11 -8.96
CA VAL A 217 -3.80 14.08 -8.79
C VAL A 217 -4.28 12.97 -7.85
N MET A 218 -4.90 13.33 -6.72
CA MET A 218 -5.48 12.35 -5.79
C MET A 218 -6.55 11.49 -6.46
N TRP A 219 -7.44 12.11 -7.24
CA TRP A 219 -8.47 11.40 -8.00
C TRP A 219 -7.86 10.47 -9.07
N GLY A 220 -6.85 10.96 -9.80
CA GLY A 220 -6.11 10.18 -10.79
C GLY A 220 -5.44 8.95 -10.18
N LEU A 221 -4.80 9.11 -9.02
CA LEU A 221 -4.17 8.02 -8.29
C LEU A 221 -5.21 6.98 -7.82
N TYR A 222 -6.33 7.43 -7.27
CA TYR A 222 -7.42 6.53 -6.86
C TYR A 222 -7.93 5.69 -8.05
N LYS A 223 -8.18 6.34 -9.20
CA LYS A 223 -8.61 5.63 -10.41
C LYS A 223 -7.57 4.62 -10.89
N ALA A 224 -6.29 4.99 -10.88
CA ALA A 224 -5.20 4.10 -11.29
C ALA A 224 -5.10 2.86 -10.39
N LEU A 225 -5.14 3.05 -9.06
CA LEU A 225 -5.08 1.95 -8.10
C LEU A 225 -6.31 1.03 -8.20
N ARG A 226 -7.49 1.59 -8.48
CA ARG A 226 -8.70 0.78 -8.70
C ARG A 226 -8.57 -0.11 -9.94
N VAL A 227 -8.04 0.42 -11.03
CA VAL A 227 -7.80 -0.38 -12.26
C VAL A 227 -6.78 -1.48 -12.01
N GLU A 228 -5.71 -1.18 -11.27
CA GLU A 228 -4.69 -2.18 -10.93
C GLU A 228 -5.25 -3.30 -10.06
N ARG A 229 -6.06 -2.96 -9.04
CA ARG A 229 -6.75 -3.95 -8.22
C ARG A 229 -7.65 -4.87 -9.05
N LEU A 230 -8.42 -4.30 -9.99
CA LEU A 230 -9.26 -5.10 -10.89
C LEU A 230 -8.45 -6.06 -11.77
N ARG A 231 -7.24 -5.65 -12.20
CA ARG A 231 -6.33 -6.53 -12.94
C ARG A 231 -5.78 -7.65 -12.06
N GLU A 232 -5.41 -7.33 -10.83
CA GLU A 232 -4.92 -8.31 -9.86
C GLU A 232 -6.00 -9.33 -9.50
N ASP A 233 -7.23 -8.87 -9.24
CA ASP A 233 -8.39 -9.73 -8.96
C ASP A 233 -8.66 -10.65 -10.16
N ALA A 234 -8.65 -10.13 -11.39
CA ALA A 234 -8.82 -10.93 -12.61
C ALA A 234 -7.71 -11.99 -12.79
N ALA A 235 -6.46 -11.65 -12.46
CA ALA A 235 -5.34 -12.60 -12.50
C ALA A 235 -5.53 -13.72 -11.47
N ARG A 236 -5.94 -13.39 -10.23
CA ARG A 236 -6.19 -14.37 -9.17
C ARG A 236 -7.36 -15.31 -9.50
N THR A 237 -8.48 -14.77 -9.94
CA THR A 237 -9.67 -15.55 -10.36
C THR A 237 -9.39 -16.49 -11.52
N SER A 238 -8.47 -16.13 -12.43
CA SER A 238 -8.14 -16.98 -13.59
C SER A 238 -7.05 -18.03 -13.32
N MET A 239 -6.37 -17.98 -12.17
CA MET A 239 -5.30 -18.93 -11.85
C MET A 239 -5.78 -20.39 -11.74
N PRO A 240 -6.85 -20.74 -10.99
CA PRO A 240 -7.31 -22.14 -10.86
C PRO A 240 -7.66 -22.78 -12.20
N ALA A 241 -8.29 -22.00 -13.10
CA ALA A 241 -8.58 -22.43 -14.47
C ALA A 241 -7.32 -22.74 -15.30
N SER A 242 -6.17 -22.13 -14.97
CA SER A 242 -4.89 -22.42 -15.61
C SER A 242 -4.17 -23.64 -15.02
N LEU A 243 -4.45 -23.99 -13.76
CA LEU A 243 -3.86 -25.14 -13.06
C LEU A 243 -4.61 -26.44 -13.34
N SER A 244 -5.95 -26.40 -13.33
CA SER A 244 -6.82 -27.55 -13.66
C SER A 244 -6.61 -28.09 -15.09
N GLU A 245 -6.08 -27.27 -16.01
CA GLU A 245 -5.65 -27.71 -17.34
C GLU A 245 -4.48 -28.72 -17.30
N ARG A 246 -3.67 -28.73 -16.24
CA ARG A 246 -2.53 -29.65 -16.09
C ARG A 246 -2.97 -31.05 -15.66
N THR A 247 -4.16 -31.17 -15.07
CA THR A 247 -4.73 -32.43 -14.56
C THR A 247 -5.55 -33.16 -15.62
N GLY A 248 -6.10 -32.43 -16.61
CA GLY A 248 -6.91 -32.96 -17.72
C GLY A 248 -6.13 -33.65 -18.86
N GLY A 249 -5.04 -34.36 -18.53
CA GLY A 249 -4.18 -35.08 -19.47
C GLY A 249 -4.83 -36.34 -20.08
N GLU A 250 -6.03 -36.25 -20.64
CA GLU A 250 -6.56 -37.30 -21.50
C GLU A 250 -5.81 -37.35 -22.85
N PRO A 251 -5.73 -38.50 -23.55
CA PRO A 251 -4.84 -38.73 -24.70
C PRO A 251 -5.22 -37.98 -25.99
N LEU A 252 -6.14 -37.02 -25.94
CA LEU A 252 -6.75 -36.37 -27.11
C LEU A 252 -5.99 -35.14 -27.62
N GLY A 253 -4.65 -35.21 -27.68
CA GLY A 253 -3.79 -34.33 -28.46
C GLY A 253 -3.77 -32.82 -28.10
N PRO A 254 -2.63 -32.13 -28.26
CA PRO A 254 -2.44 -30.73 -27.84
C PRO A 254 -3.34 -29.70 -28.56
N GLY A 255 -4.04 -30.08 -29.64
CA GLY A 255 -4.85 -29.19 -30.47
C GLY A 255 -6.28 -28.93 -30.01
N ARG A 256 -6.87 -29.78 -29.15
CA ARG A 256 -8.25 -29.61 -28.64
C ARG A 256 -8.32 -28.75 -27.39
N THR A 257 -7.29 -28.78 -26.55
CA THR A 257 -7.26 -28.17 -25.21
C THR A 257 -7.41 -26.64 -25.25
N TRP A 258 -6.66 -25.93 -26.10
CA TRP A 258 -6.74 -24.46 -26.17
C TRP A 258 -8.01 -23.96 -26.88
N ARG A 259 -8.55 -24.73 -27.85
CA ARG A 259 -9.81 -24.39 -28.53
C ARG A 259 -10.99 -24.52 -27.57
N GLN A 260 -11.01 -25.56 -26.73
CA GLN A 260 -11.98 -25.71 -25.64
C GLN A 260 -11.86 -24.58 -24.63
N ARG A 261 -10.65 -24.13 -24.30
CA ARG A 261 -10.44 -22.98 -23.41
C ARG A 261 -10.99 -21.68 -23.98
N ILE A 262 -10.74 -21.39 -25.26
CA ILE A 262 -11.32 -20.22 -25.93
C ILE A 262 -12.84 -20.36 -25.96
N ALA A 263 -13.38 -21.54 -26.30
CA ALA A 263 -14.81 -21.76 -26.28
C ALA A 263 -15.39 -21.48 -24.88
N ARG A 264 -14.80 -21.99 -23.80
CA ARG A 264 -15.22 -21.74 -22.42
C ARG A 264 -15.15 -20.26 -22.04
N ALA A 265 -14.06 -19.58 -22.38
CA ALA A 265 -13.89 -18.15 -22.10
C ALA A 265 -14.89 -17.26 -22.86
N MET A 266 -15.50 -17.79 -23.92
CA MET A 266 -16.38 -17.07 -24.83
C MET A 266 -17.83 -17.58 -24.77
N THR A 267 -18.14 -18.50 -23.86
CA THR A 267 -19.49 -19.05 -23.67
C THR A 267 -20.11 -18.46 -22.41
N TYR A 268 -21.39 -18.11 -22.50
CA TYR A 268 -22.22 -17.64 -21.40
C TYR A 268 -23.32 -18.69 -21.17
N PRO A 269 -23.14 -19.63 -20.23
CA PRO A 269 -24.04 -20.77 -20.07
C PRO A 269 -25.41 -20.34 -19.56
N GLY A 270 -26.46 -20.66 -20.32
CA GLY A 270 -27.86 -20.59 -19.86
C GLY A 270 -28.25 -21.83 -19.04
N ARG A 271 -29.49 -21.87 -18.56
CA ARG A 271 -29.96 -22.90 -17.62
C ARG A 271 -29.75 -24.36 -18.10
N ARG A 272 -30.02 -24.63 -19.38
CA ARG A 272 -29.81 -25.97 -19.98
C ARG A 272 -28.36 -26.45 -19.96
N ALA A 273 -27.40 -25.52 -20.01
CA ALA A 273 -25.98 -25.86 -19.98
C ALA A 273 -25.52 -26.16 -18.54
N VAL A 274 -26.12 -25.48 -17.56
CA VAL A 274 -25.93 -25.75 -16.12
C VAL A 274 -26.41 -27.15 -15.76
N ASP A 275 -27.64 -27.51 -16.15
CA ASP A 275 -28.21 -28.83 -15.87
C ASP A 275 -27.31 -29.95 -16.41
N ARG A 276 -26.84 -29.77 -17.66
CA ARG A 276 -25.92 -30.71 -18.30
C ARG A 276 -24.59 -30.83 -17.54
N PHE A 277 -24.02 -29.71 -17.10
CA PHE A 277 -22.76 -29.74 -16.35
C PHE A 277 -22.92 -30.45 -15.01
N ILE A 278 -24.02 -30.22 -14.29
CA ILE A 278 -24.31 -30.93 -13.05
C ILE A 278 -24.42 -32.44 -13.31
N GLU A 279 -25.18 -32.85 -14.31
CA GLU A 279 -25.47 -34.25 -14.58
C GLU A 279 -24.27 -35.02 -15.15
N GLU A 280 -23.56 -34.43 -16.11
CA GLU A 280 -22.48 -35.12 -16.85
C GLU A 280 -21.11 -34.97 -16.18
N SER A 281 -20.85 -33.90 -15.42
CA SER A 281 -19.52 -33.58 -14.88
C SER A 281 -19.49 -33.44 -13.37
N ALA A 282 -20.32 -32.59 -12.77
CA ALA A 282 -20.21 -32.25 -11.36
C ALA A 282 -20.62 -33.41 -10.43
N ARG A 283 -21.84 -33.93 -10.58
CA ARG A 283 -22.35 -35.03 -9.76
C ARG A 283 -21.45 -36.28 -9.85
N PRO A 284 -21.01 -36.73 -11.05
CA PRO A 284 -20.07 -37.83 -11.15
C PRO A 284 -18.71 -37.54 -10.52
N ALA A 285 -18.18 -36.31 -10.61
CA ALA A 285 -16.89 -35.96 -10.02
C ALA A 285 -16.93 -36.02 -8.49
N PHE A 286 -17.94 -35.42 -7.88
CA PHE A 286 -18.12 -35.42 -6.41
C PHE A 286 -18.34 -36.85 -5.88
N ALA A 287 -19.14 -37.65 -6.58
CA ALA A 287 -19.40 -39.03 -6.21
C ALA A 287 -18.14 -39.90 -6.27
N ASP A 288 -17.35 -39.80 -7.35
CA ASP A 288 -16.09 -40.54 -7.50
C ASP A 288 -15.08 -40.19 -6.41
N VAL A 289 -14.90 -38.89 -6.11
CA VAL A 289 -13.97 -38.44 -5.06
C VAL A 289 -14.43 -38.93 -3.68
N ALA A 290 -15.72 -38.82 -3.37
CA ALA A 290 -16.26 -39.28 -2.09
C ALA A 290 -16.12 -40.81 -1.91
N GLU A 291 -16.35 -41.59 -2.97
CA GLU A 291 -16.19 -43.05 -2.93
C GLU A 291 -14.72 -43.45 -2.75
N GLU A 292 -13.79 -42.79 -3.44
CA GLU A 292 -12.36 -43.06 -3.28
C GLU A 292 -11.87 -42.71 -1.87
N ILE A 293 -12.28 -41.56 -1.32
CA ILE A 293 -11.94 -41.18 0.06
C ILE A 293 -12.49 -42.21 1.06
N ARG A 294 -13.73 -42.70 0.86
CA ARG A 294 -14.31 -43.77 1.69
C ARG A 294 -13.55 -45.09 1.56
N THR A 295 -13.08 -45.42 0.36
CA THR A 295 -12.27 -46.63 0.10
C THR A 295 -10.93 -46.58 0.82
N GLN A 296 -10.32 -45.39 0.93
CA GLN A 296 -9.09 -45.16 1.68
C GLN A 296 -9.30 -45.04 3.21
N GLY A 297 -10.55 -45.19 3.69
CA GLY A 297 -10.89 -45.19 5.11
C GLY A 297 -11.26 -43.84 5.72
N GLY A 298 -11.46 -42.80 4.89
CA GLY A 298 -12.02 -41.52 5.34
C GLY A 298 -13.55 -41.52 5.40
N ASP A 299 -14.14 -40.57 6.13
CA ASP A 299 -15.59 -40.36 6.11
C ASP A 299 -15.92 -39.17 5.20
N ALA A 300 -16.57 -39.45 4.06
CA ALA A 300 -16.91 -38.44 3.07
C ALA A 300 -18.39 -38.53 2.68
N THR A 301 -19.06 -37.38 2.72
CA THR A 301 -20.48 -37.23 2.36
C THR A 301 -20.63 -36.18 1.27
N VAL A 302 -21.58 -36.41 0.36
CA VAL A 302 -21.95 -35.46 -0.68
C VAL A 302 -23.36 -34.97 -0.38
N LEU A 303 -23.51 -33.67 -0.16
CA LEU A 303 -24.78 -32.99 0.01
C LEU A 303 -25.18 -32.34 -1.31
N GLU A 304 -26.45 -32.46 -1.66
CA GLU A 304 -27.03 -31.75 -2.79
C GLU A 304 -28.35 -31.13 -2.36
N GLU A 305 -28.43 -29.80 -2.37
CA GLU A 305 -29.66 -29.09 -2.05
C GLU A 305 -29.96 -28.01 -3.09
N PRO A 306 -31.23 -27.88 -3.52
CA PRO A 306 -31.65 -26.82 -4.43
C PRO A 306 -31.51 -25.46 -3.76
N VAL A 307 -30.90 -24.50 -4.45
CA VAL A 307 -30.80 -23.12 -3.97
C VAL A 307 -31.94 -22.30 -4.56
N GLU A 308 -32.89 -21.88 -3.73
CA GLU A 308 -33.88 -20.87 -4.11
C GLU A 308 -33.23 -19.47 -4.13
N PRO A 309 -33.49 -18.62 -5.14
CA PRO A 309 -34.56 -18.70 -6.16
C PRO A 309 -34.14 -19.35 -7.49
N PHE A 310 -32.92 -19.88 -7.60
CA PHE A 310 -32.34 -20.31 -8.88
C PHE A 310 -32.85 -21.68 -9.34
N ASP A 311 -33.34 -22.51 -8.41
CA ASP A 311 -33.79 -23.88 -8.68
C ASP A 311 -32.68 -24.67 -9.42
N VAL A 312 -31.45 -24.44 -8.97
CA VAL A 312 -30.21 -25.11 -9.36
C VAL A 312 -29.60 -25.67 -8.06
N PRO A 313 -29.22 -26.96 -8.01
CA PRO A 313 -28.60 -27.52 -6.82
C PRO A 313 -27.19 -26.99 -6.63
N HIS A 314 -26.85 -26.71 -5.37
CA HIS A 314 -25.45 -26.65 -4.94
C HIS A 314 -24.98 -28.06 -4.60
N LEU A 315 -23.69 -28.34 -4.82
CA LEU A 315 -23.07 -29.61 -4.48
C LEU A 315 -21.95 -29.35 -3.48
N GLU A 316 -22.01 -29.99 -2.33
CA GLU A 316 -20.99 -29.91 -1.28
C GLU A 316 -20.40 -31.30 -1.01
N LEU A 317 -19.08 -31.41 -1.06
CA LEU A 317 -18.32 -32.56 -0.58
C LEU A 317 -17.79 -32.21 0.81
N ARG A 318 -18.21 -32.95 1.84
CA ARG A 318 -17.71 -32.83 3.20
C ARG A 318 -16.93 -34.07 3.60
N VAL A 319 -15.68 -33.89 4.03
CA VAL A 319 -14.81 -34.94 4.51
C VAL A 319 -14.52 -34.70 5.99
N SER A 320 -14.93 -35.63 6.85
CA SER A 320 -14.74 -35.49 8.29
C SER A 320 -13.31 -35.83 8.70
N MET A 321 -12.72 -34.96 9.52
CA MET A 321 -11.35 -35.08 10.03
C MET A 321 -11.30 -35.41 11.53
N GLY A 322 -12.43 -35.87 12.09
CA GLY A 322 -12.52 -36.31 13.49
C GLY A 322 -12.58 -35.13 14.48
N GLN A 323 -11.46 -34.83 15.14
CA GLN A 323 -11.37 -33.68 16.07
C GLN A 323 -10.77 -32.42 15.44
N GLU A 324 -10.21 -32.56 14.23
CA GLU A 324 -9.66 -31.44 13.47
C GLU A 324 -10.76 -30.79 12.62
N GLU A 325 -10.42 -29.68 11.95
CA GLU A 325 -11.36 -29.00 11.06
C GLU A 325 -11.71 -29.88 9.84
N ASP A 326 -13.01 -30.17 9.67
CA ASP A 326 -13.55 -30.89 8.52
C ASP A 326 -13.29 -30.11 7.22
N PHE A 327 -13.08 -30.83 6.12
CA PHE A 327 -12.92 -30.21 4.81
C PHE A 327 -14.29 -30.12 4.11
N ALA A 328 -14.69 -28.93 3.70
CA ALA A 328 -15.85 -28.73 2.83
C ALA A 328 -15.44 -28.08 1.51
N TYR A 329 -15.80 -28.72 0.40
CA TYR A 329 -15.69 -28.16 -0.95
C TYR A 329 -17.09 -28.03 -1.55
N CYS A 330 -17.52 -26.81 -1.84
CA CYS A 330 -18.84 -26.52 -2.36
C CYS A 330 -18.77 -25.78 -3.69
N ILE A 331 -19.60 -26.20 -4.64
CA ILE A 331 -19.89 -25.40 -5.84
C ILE A 331 -21.27 -24.77 -5.71
N TRP A 332 -21.30 -23.44 -5.74
CA TRP A 332 -22.51 -22.66 -5.54
C TRP A 332 -22.93 -21.97 -6.84
N PRO A 333 -24.21 -22.08 -7.26
CA PRO A 333 -24.69 -21.41 -8.47
C PRO A 333 -24.83 -19.88 -8.24
N GLU A 334 -24.29 -19.09 -9.16
CA GLU A 334 -24.40 -17.63 -9.16
C GLU A 334 -24.95 -17.14 -10.50
N GLU A 335 -26.03 -16.34 -10.45
CA GLU A 335 -26.60 -15.67 -11.63
C GLU A 335 -25.95 -14.29 -11.82
N HIS A 336 -25.44 -14.05 -13.02
CA HIS A 336 -24.77 -12.80 -13.39
C HIS A 336 -25.38 -12.20 -14.65
N PRO A 337 -25.43 -10.86 -14.80
CA PRO A 337 -25.86 -10.23 -16.04
C PRO A 337 -24.83 -10.49 -17.15
N THR A 338 -25.31 -10.85 -18.34
CA THR A 338 -24.44 -11.11 -19.50
C THR A 338 -23.59 -9.86 -19.80
N PRO A 339 -22.24 -9.97 -19.83
CA PRO A 339 -21.37 -8.82 -20.05
C PRO A 339 -21.59 -8.16 -21.40
N SER A 340 -21.38 -6.85 -21.49
CA SER A 340 -21.45 -6.09 -22.75
C SER A 340 -20.45 -6.55 -23.83
N ILE A 341 -19.47 -7.38 -23.45
CA ILE A 341 -18.47 -7.98 -24.35
C ILE A 341 -19.03 -9.26 -25.02
N ALA A 342 -20.10 -9.87 -24.50
CA ALA A 342 -20.67 -11.10 -25.05
C ALA A 342 -21.01 -11.06 -26.56
N PRO A 343 -21.48 -9.94 -27.15
CA PRO A 343 -21.73 -9.87 -28.60
C PRO A 343 -20.46 -9.95 -29.47
N LEU A 344 -19.29 -9.65 -28.91
CA LEU A 344 -18.00 -9.80 -29.61
C LEU A 344 -17.50 -11.25 -29.63
N ALA A 345 -18.13 -12.13 -28.84
CA ALA A 345 -17.83 -13.55 -28.83
C ALA A 345 -18.54 -14.28 -29.97
N VAL A 346 -17.77 -14.56 -31.03
CA VAL A 346 -18.23 -15.33 -32.20
C VAL A 346 -18.70 -16.72 -31.74
N GLY A 347 -20.00 -16.99 -31.87
CA GLY A 347 -20.58 -18.31 -31.60
C GLY A 347 -21.50 -18.41 -30.38
N ALA A 348 -21.94 -17.30 -29.79
CA ALA A 348 -22.92 -17.29 -28.71
C ALA A 348 -24.33 -17.75 -29.17
N VAL A 349 -24.45 -19.03 -29.47
CA VAL A 349 -25.73 -19.74 -29.61
C VAL A 349 -26.35 -19.78 -28.21
N GLY A 350 -27.12 -18.75 -27.86
CA GLY A 350 -27.74 -18.59 -26.54
C GLY A 350 -27.74 -17.18 -25.96
N ALA A 351 -27.09 -16.19 -26.61
CA ALA A 351 -27.06 -14.78 -26.14
C ALA A 351 -28.39 -14.02 -26.27
N THR A 352 -29.51 -14.71 -26.18
CA THR A 352 -30.85 -14.14 -25.98
C THR A 352 -31.19 -13.97 -24.50
N GLU A 353 -30.49 -14.67 -23.60
CA GLU A 353 -30.70 -14.53 -22.15
C GLU A 353 -29.88 -13.35 -21.59
N THR A 354 -30.56 -12.49 -20.83
CA THR A 354 -29.96 -11.33 -20.14
C THR A 354 -29.02 -11.72 -19.00
N THR A 355 -29.09 -12.98 -18.58
CA THR A 355 -28.32 -13.54 -17.48
C THR A 355 -27.62 -14.83 -17.91
N TYR A 356 -26.51 -15.13 -17.24
CA TYR A 356 -25.76 -16.37 -17.40
C TYR A 356 -25.37 -16.90 -16.02
N TYR A 357 -25.15 -18.20 -15.94
CA TYR A 357 -24.86 -18.88 -14.69
C TYR A 357 -23.38 -19.25 -14.59
N ARG A 358 -22.86 -19.18 -13.38
CA ARG A 358 -21.51 -19.60 -12.99
C ARG A 358 -21.58 -20.49 -11.76
N PHE A 359 -20.58 -21.35 -11.57
CA PHE A 359 -20.42 -22.10 -10.33
C PHE A 359 -19.20 -21.58 -9.58
N GLY A 360 -19.44 -20.75 -8.58
CA GLY A 360 -18.40 -20.26 -7.68
C GLY A 360 -17.95 -21.38 -6.74
N VAL A 361 -16.65 -21.50 -6.51
CA VAL A 361 -16.11 -22.44 -5.52
C VAL A 361 -16.08 -21.78 -4.14
N TYR A 362 -16.59 -22.49 -3.13
CA TYR A 362 -16.62 -22.10 -1.74
C TYR A 362 -15.94 -23.19 -0.91
N LEU A 363 -15.02 -22.78 -0.03
CA LEU A 363 -14.38 -23.63 0.97
C LEU A 363 -14.85 -23.19 2.37
N ASN A 364 -14.32 -23.79 3.44
CA ASN A 364 -14.59 -23.40 4.83
C ASN A 364 -14.37 -21.89 5.08
N GLU A 365 -13.38 -21.28 4.42
CA GLU A 365 -13.05 -19.87 4.59
C GLU A 365 -13.93 -18.93 3.74
N GLY A 366 -14.82 -19.48 2.91
CA GLY A 366 -15.72 -18.76 2.02
C GLY A 366 -15.36 -18.86 0.53
N SER A 367 -15.84 -17.89 -0.25
CA SER A 367 -15.70 -17.88 -1.71
C SER A 367 -14.23 -17.77 -2.14
N GLN A 368 -13.82 -18.64 -3.05
CA GLN A 368 -12.50 -18.62 -3.68
C GLN A 368 -12.43 -17.71 -4.91
N GLY A 369 -13.57 -17.15 -5.33
CA GLY A 369 -13.63 -16.13 -6.38
C GLY A 369 -13.30 -16.63 -7.78
N TYR A 370 -13.34 -17.94 -8.04
CA TYR A 370 -13.20 -18.54 -9.37
C TYR A 370 -14.38 -19.44 -9.72
N ASP A 371 -14.51 -19.71 -11.02
CA ASP A 371 -15.64 -20.41 -11.62
C ASP A 371 -15.19 -21.73 -12.25
N VAL A 372 -15.93 -22.79 -11.95
CA VAL A 372 -15.69 -24.15 -12.47
C VAL A 372 -16.68 -24.55 -13.57
N MET A 373 -17.60 -23.66 -13.95
CA MET A 373 -18.56 -23.92 -15.01
C MET A 373 -17.85 -24.30 -16.33
N GLY A 374 -18.18 -25.47 -16.85
CA GLY A 374 -17.59 -26.02 -18.08
C GLY A 374 -16.27 -26.78 -17.87
N TYR A 375 -15.89 -27.09 -16.64
CA TYR A 375 -14.82 -28.05 -16.35
C TYR A 375 -15.28 -29.46 -16.75
N SER A 376 -14.35 -30.30 -17.23
CA SER A 376 -14.63 -31.73 -17.37
C SER A 376 -14.65 -32.41 -16.00
N LYS A 377 -15.22 -33.62 -15.92
CA LYS A 377 -15.16 -34.46 -14.72
C LYS A 377 -13.74 -34.55 -14.14
N ALA A 378 -12.75 -34.86 -14.97
CA ALA A 378 -11.34 -34.97 -14.54
C ALA A 378 -10.75 -33.64 -14.03
N GLN A 379 -11.11 -32.52 -14.65
CA GLN A 379 -10.68 -31.19 -14.24
C GLN A 379 -11.25 -30.78 -12.88
N LEU A 380 -12.52 -31.11 -12.64
CA LEU A 380 -13.20 -30.84 -11.37
C LEU A 380 -12.68 -31.75 -10.25
N ILE A 381 -12.42 -33.03 -10.53
CA ILE A 381 -11.74 -33.93 -9.60
C ILE A 381 -10.36 -33.35 -9.23
N GLY A 382 -9.58 -32.93 -10.22
CA GLY A 382 -8.28 -32.31 -9.98
C GLY A 382 -8.36 -31.07 -9.09
N ASP A 383 -9.35 -30.20 -9.32
CA ASP A 383 -9.56 -29.01 -8.49
C ASP A 383 -9.94 -29.36 -7.04
N ILE A 384 -10.84 -30.34 -6.84
CA ILE A 384 -11.21 -30.83 -5.51
C ILE A 384 -9.99 -31.38 -4.78
N LEU A 385 -9.18 -32.21 -5.44
CA LEU A 385 -7.98 -32.81 -4.86
C LEU A 385 -6.91 -31.76 -4.54
N ASP A 386 -6.68 -30.78 -5.42
CA ASP A 386 -5.74 -29.68 -5.17
C ASP A 386 -6.12 -28.90 -3.89
N GLN A 387 -7.42 -28.68 -3.65
CA GLN A 387 -7.89 -28.00 -2.43
C GLN A 387 -7.83 -28.91 -1.20
N TYR A 388 -8.14 -30.20 -1.36
CA TYR A 388 -8.04 -31.18 -0.30
C TYR A 388 -6.59 -31.37 0.20
N GLU A 389 -5.62 -31.48 -0.72
CA GLU A 389 -4.20 -31.57 -0.39
C GLU A 389 -3.71 -30.33 0.37
N ARG A 390 -4.16 -29.13 -0.04
CA ARG A 390 -3.86 -27.88 0.68
C ARG A 390 -4.44 -27.89 2.09
N HIS A 391 -5.65 -28.40 2.28
CA HIS A 391 -6.27 -28.53 3.60
C HIS A 391 -5.48 -29.48 4.49
N LEU A 392 -5.04 -30.62 3.96
CA LEU A 392 -4.20 -31.57 4.72
C LEU A 392 -2.86 -30.96 5.15
N GLU A 393 -2.19 -30.22 4.27
CA GLU A 393 -0.94 -29.53 4.62
C GLU A 393 -1.18 -28.39 5.62
N PHE A 394 -2.32 -27.70 5.53
CA PHE A 394 -2.74 -26.72 6.54
C PHE A 394 -2.90 -27.37 7.93
N LEU A 395 -3.63 -28.49 8.02
CA LEU A 395 -3.79 -29.21 9.29
C LEU A 395 -2.44 -29.68 9.86
N ARG A 396 -1.53 -30.15 9.01
CA ARG A 396 -0.18 -30.53 9.41
C ARG A 396 0.60 -29.36 10.00
N LEU A 397 0.65 -28.23 9.30
CA LEU A 397 1.34 -27.02 9.77
C LEU A 397 0.70 -26.43 11.03
N HIS A 398 -0.63 -26.49 11.13
CA HIS A 398 -1.38 -26.07 12.31
C HIS A 398 -0.99 -26.91 13.53
N ARG A 399 -0.91 -28.23 13.37
CA ARG A 399 -0.48 -29.17 14.42
C ARG A 399 0.98 -28.94 14.82
N GLU A 400 1.88 -28.73 13.87
CA GLU A 400 3.29 -28.42 14.14
C GLU A 400 3.43 -27.11 14.95
N SER A 401 2.67 -26.07 14.61
CA SER A 401 2.63 -24.81 15.35
C SER A 401 2.03 -24.95 16.75
N ALA A 402 0.90 -25.66 16.88
CA ALA A 402 0.26 -25.92 18.17
C ALA A 402 1.20 -26.71 19.10
N ASN A 403 1.85 -27.76 18.58
CA ASN A 403 2.83 -28.54 19.33
C ASN A 403 4.11 -27.75 19.67
N ALA A 404 4.55 -26.83 18.81
CA ALA A 404 5.67 -25.94 19.12
C ALA A 404 5.32 -24.93 20.22
N SER A 405 4.05 -24.52 20.33
CA SER A 405 3.56 -23.70 21.45
C SER A 405 3.40 -24.49 22.76
N VAL A 406 3.35 -25.82 22.66
CA VAL A 406 3.25 -26.76 23.78
C VAL A 406 4.51 -27.63 23.83
N LEU A 407 5.67 -27.01 24.11
CA LEU A 407 6.83 -27.74 24.59
C LEU A 407 7.17 -27.32 26.03
N PRO A 408 7.32 -28.29 26.96
CA PRO A 408 7.71 -28.04 28.34
C PRO A 408 9.17 -27.58 28.39
N GLU A 409 9.52 -26.80 29.43
CA GLU A 409 10.89 -26.48 29.79
C GLU A 409 11.74 -27.77 29.86
N HIS A 410 12.50 -28.05 28.80
CA HIS A 410 13.57 -29.04 28.88
C HIS A 410 14.89 -28.40 28.48
N GLY A 411 15.76 -28.36 29.49
CA GLY A 411 17.10 -27.84 29.45
C GLY A 411 17.92 -28.46 28.33
N LEU A 412 18.84 -27.64 27.85
CA LEU A 412 19.87 -27.98 26.88
C LEU A 412 20.49 -29.36 27.18
N PRO A 413 20.65 -30.24 26.17
CA PRO A 413 21.39 -31.47 26.36
C PRO A 413 22.85 -31.12 26.65
N ALA A 414 23.36 -31.68 27.76
CA ALA A 414 24.75 -31.55 28.17
C ALA A 414 25.68 -32.00 27.04
N SER A 415 26.67 -31.15 26.76
CA SER A 415 27.83 -31.52 25.97
C SER A 415 28.61 -32.61 26.72
N ASP A 416 28.70 -33.82 26.17
CA ASP A 416 29.93 -34.63 26.27
C ASP A 416 29.80 -35.89 25.42
N ALA A 417 30.72 -36.01 24.44
CA ALA A 417 31.41 -37.23 24.03
C ALA A 417 31.94 -37.04 22.58
N ARG A 418 33.18 -36.57 22.45
CA ARG A 418 34.00 -36.84 21.26
C ARG A 418 34.61 -38.24 21.45
N PRO A 419 34.52 -39.16 20.47
CA PRO A 419 35.33 -40.37 20.47
C PRO A 419 36.73 -40.06 19.91
N ASP A 420 37.70 -40.79 20.46
CA ASP A 420 39.16 -40.65 20.34
C ASP A 420 39.74 -40.57 18.91
N ASP A 421 40.72 -39.69 18.76
CA ASP A 421 41.81 -39.78 17.78
C ASP A 421 43.03 -40.43 18.47
N GLN A 422 43.48 -41.58 17.97
CA GLN A 422 44.90 -41.96 17.96
C GLN A 422 45.21 -42.75 16.69
N PRO A 423 46.35 -42.45 16.06
CA PRO A 423 47.40 -43.48 16.07
C PRO A 423 48.84 -42.96 16.21
N ILE A 424 49.61 -43.75 16.98
CA ILE A 424 51.08 -43.92 17.09
C ILE A 424 51.88 -42.79 17.76
#